data_AF-A0AAW2B4Q1-F1
#
_entry.id   AF-A0AAW2B4Q1-F1
#
_cell.length_a   1.000
_cell.length_b   1.000
_cell.length_c   1.000
_cell.angle_alpha   90.00
_cell.angle_beta   90.00
_cell.angle_gamma   90.00
#
_symmetry.space_group_name_H-M   'P 1'
#
loop_
_entity.id
_entity.type
_entity.pdbx_description
1 polymer ?
#
loop_
_entity_poly.entity_id
_entity_poly.type
_entity_poly.pdbx_seq_one_letter_code
_entity_poly.pdbx_strand_id
1 'polypeptide(L)'
;MFGCLVAGRLVQTDAQQVASDKFVFNLPDCENVNHVVVFMLGTVPFPAGMGGAVYFSFPDPAVGQVWQLLGFITNDKPSAIFKISGLKAGEGGAHPFGMMTVPQAPSVAQVGVSIESLDLLAQQTPVSNSAVSTVDSFTQFTQKMLESLYNFTSSFALSQSQMTPNPSEMYVPASSILKWYENFQRRMMQNPNFWKT
;
A
#
# COMPACT_ATOMS: atom_id res chain seq x y z
N MET A 1 2.16 -24.91 -2.75
CA MET A 1 0.83 -24.27 -2.96
C MET A 1 0.97 -22.80 -3.31
N PHE A 2 1.78 -22.04 -2.56
CA PHE A 2 1.96 -20.60 -2.76
C PHE A 2 3.35 -20.23 -3.27
N GLY A 3 3.44 -19.10 -3.95
CA GLY A 3 4.68 -18.39 -4.26
C GLY A 3 4.63 -16.97 -3.67
N CYS A 4 5.81 -16.47 -3.32
CA CYS A 4 6.02 -15.13 -2.80
C CYS A 4 7.12 -14.44 -3.61
N LEU A 5 6.92 -13.18 -3.98
CA LEU A 5 7.87 -12.39 -4.75
C LEU A 5 7.98 -10.99 -4.16
N VAL A 6 9.18 -10.61 -3.74
CA VAL A 6 9.49 -9.21 -3.43
C VAL A 6 9.91 -8.52 -4.71
N ALA A 7 9.40 -7.32 -4.98
CA ALA A 7 9.80 -6.54 -6.14
C ALA A 7 11.33 -6.35 -6.18
N GLY A 8 11.97 -6.75 -7.28
CA GLY A 8 13.42 -6.69 -7.46
C GLY A 8 14.21 -7.91 -6.94
N ARG A 9 13.54 -8.96 -6.43
CA ARG A 9 14.18 -10.20 -5.97
C ARG A 9 13.68 -11.42 -6.75
N LEU A 10 14.33 -12.56 -6.56
CA LEU A 10 13.86 -13.84 -7.11
C LEU A 10 12.58 -14.31 -6.38
N VAL A 11 11.77 -15.10 -7.09
CA VAL A 11 10.58 -15.74 -6.54
C VAL A 11 10.99 -16.79 -5.50
N GLN A 12 10.26 -16.83 -4.38
CA GLN A 12 10.33 -17.87 -3.36
C GLN A 12 9.12 -18.80 -3.48
N THR A 13 9.36 -20.11 -3.44
CA THR A 13 8.31 -21.14 -3.51
C THR A 13 8.43 -22.17 -2.38
N ASP A 14 9.48 -22.04 -1.58
CA ASP A 14 9.88 -22.87 -0.44
C ASP A 14 9.25 -22.35 0.86
N ALA A 15 7.93 -22.20 0.86
CA ALA A 15 7.20 -21.78 2.05
C ALA A 15 7.40 -22.78 3.20
N GLN A 16 7.75 -22.28 4.39
CA GLN A 16 7.77 -23.09 5.59
C GLN A 16 6.34 -23.34 6.05
N GLN A 17 5.90 -24.59 6.03
CA GLN A 17 4.61 -24.98 6.58
C GLN A 17 4.73 -25.06 8.11
N VAL A 18 4.07 -24.15 8.80
CA VAL A 18 4.11 -24.03 10.28
C VAL A 18 2.91 -24.66 10.97
N ALA A 19 1.83 -24.88 10.22
CA ALA A 19 0.70 -25.72 10.60
C ALA A 19 0.08 -26.33 9.33
N SER A 20 -0.88 -27.24 9.47
CA SER A 20 -1.55 -27.86 8.31
C SER A 20 -2.17 -26.84 7.35
N ASP A 21 -2.60 -25.71 7.88
CA ASP A 21 -3.30 -24.61 7.21
C ASP A 21 -2.48 -23.31 7.15
N LYS A 22 -1.21 -23.30 7.57
CA LYS A 22 -0.40 -22.07 7.70
C LYS A 22 0.97 -22.21 7.07
N PHE A 23 1.32 -21.24 6.24
CA PHE A 23 2.55 -21.18 5.47
C PHE A 23 3.25 -19.84 5.71
N VAL A 24 4.58 -19.85 5.81
CA VAL A 24 5.37 -18.66 6.09
C VAL A 24 6.56 -18.57 5.13
N PHE A 25 6.80 -17.37 4.61
CA PHE A 25 8.00 -17.01 3.85
C PHE A 25 8.84 -16.05 4.67
N ASN A 26 10.16 -16.26 4.69
CA ASN A 26 11.11 -15.38 5.34
C ASN A 26 11.68 -14.38 4.33
N LEU A 27 11.57 -13.10 4.65
CA LEU A 27 12.05 -12.00 3.82
C LEU A 27 13.23 -11.32 4.52
N PRO A 28 14.49 -11.66 4.13
CA PRO A 28 15.66 -10.94 4.65
C PRO A 28 15.64 -9.47 4.21
N ASP A 29 16.43 -8.61 4.86
CA ASP A 29 16.57 -7.19 4.51
C ASP A 29 15.20 -6.48 4.38
N CYS A 30 14.38 -6.56 5.43
CA CYS A 30 13.00 -6.07 5.42
C CYS A 30 12.89 -4.56 5.12
N GLU A 31 13.91 -3.78 5.48
CA GLU A 31 13.97 -2.32 5.24
C GLU A 31 13.85 -1.95 3.76
N ASN A 32 14.25 -2.86 2.86
CA ASN A 32 14.22 -2.65 1.41
C ASN A 32 12.99 -3.26 0.73
N VAL A 33 12.04 -3.80 1.50
CA VAL A 33 10.83 -4.43 0.96
C VAL A 33 9.74 -3.39 0.77
N ASN A 34 9.52 -2.98 -0.48
CA ASN A 34 8.49 -2.00 -0.83
C ASN A 34 7.16 -2.64 -1.24
N HIS A 35 7.22 -3.71 -2.04
CA HIS A 35 6.06 -4.41 -2.57
C HIS A 35 6.29 -5.91 -2.51
N VAL A 36 5.24 -6.64 -2.14
CA VAL A 36 5.22 -8.10 -2.08
C VAL A 36 4.06 -8.60 -2.93
N VAL A 37 4.34 -9.61 -3.76
CA VAL A 37 3.34 -10.33 -4.53
C VAL A 37 3.19 -11.71 -3.91
N VAL A 38 1.95 -12.10 -3.58
CA VAL A 38 1.63 -13.44 -3.11
C VAL A 38 0.65 -14.07 -4.08
N PHE A 39 0.90 -15.32 -4.46
CA PHE A 39 0.11 -15.99 -5.48
C PHE A 39 0.08 -17.51 -5.29
N MET A 40 -0.91 -18.16 -5.88
CA MET A 40 -1.00 -19.61 -5.97
C MET A 40 -0.16 -20.10 -7.15
N LEU A 41 0.56 -21.21 -6.98
CA LEU A 41 1.40 -21.82 -8.03
C LEU A 41 0.59 -22.57 -9.10
N GLY A 42 -0.73 -22.72 -8.91
CA GLY A 42 -1.60 -23.51 -9.79
C GLY A 42 -1.45 -25.03 -9.65
N THR A 43 -0.63 -25.51 -8.70
CA THR A 43 -0.44 -26.95 -8.47
C THR A 43 -1.51 -27.57 -7.58
N VAL A 44 -2.01 -26.81 -6.59
CA VAL A 44 -3.05 -27.25 -5.64
C VAL A 44 -4.01 -26.09 -5.42
N PRO A 45 -5.32 -26.24 -5.73
CA PRO A 45 -6.33 -25.22 -5.44
C PRO A 45 -6.66 -25.18 -3.95
N PHE A 46 -7.29 -24.09 -3.48
CA PHE A 46 -7.91 -24.09 -2.16
C PHE A 46 -9.06 -25.10 -2.11
N PRO A 47 -9.29 -25.76 -0.96
CA PRO A 47 -10.50 -26.55 -0.74
C PRO A 47 -11.78 -25.73 -0.97
N ALA A 48 -12.89 -26.41 -1.23
CA ALA A 48 -14.18 -25.75 -1.41
C ALA A 48 -14.55 -24.91 -0.17
N GLY A 49 -14.96 -23.66 -0.39
CA GLY A 49 -15.32 -22.73 0.68
C GLY A 49 -14.13 -22.10 1.43
N MET A 50 -12.89 -22.32 0.98
CA MET A 50 -11.68 -21.80 1.61
C MET A 50 -10.95 -20.77 0.73
N GLY A 51 -10.19 -19.89 1.37
CA GLY A 51 -9.25 -18.96 0.75
C GLY A 51 -8.01 -18.77 1.63
N GLY A 52 -7.14 -17.86 1.24
CA GLY A 52 -5.92 -17.53 1.98
C GLY A 52 -5.95 -16.10 2.50
N ALA A 53 -5.89 -15.92 3.82
CA ALA A 53 -5.55 -14.65 4.44
C ALA A 53 -4.04 -14.44 4.42
N VAL A 54 -3.61 -13.30 3.87
CA VAL A 54 -2.20 -12.93 3.71
C VAL A 54 -1.85 -11.91 4.78
N TYR A 55 -0.85 -12.23 5.60
CA TYR A 55 -0.34 -11.37 6.65
C TYR A 55 1.12 -11.01 6.42
N PHE A 56 1.53 -9.89 6.98
CA PHE A 56 2.92 -9.44 7.01
C PHE A 56 3.36 -9.20 8.45
N SER A 57 4.55 -9.66 8.81
CA SER A 57 5.16 -9.48 10.11
C SER A 57 6.37 -8.57 10.02
N PHE A 58 6.35 -7.48 10.80
CA PHE A 58 7.53 -6.64 11.01
C PHE A 58 8.33 -7.18 12.21
N PRO A 59 9.67 -7.27 12.11
CA PRO A 59 10.52 -7.51 13.27
C PRO A 59 10.50 -6.26 14.15
N ASP A 60 9.96 -6.37 15.37
CA ASP A 60 9.98 -5.31 16.38
C ASP A 60 10.91 -5.71 17.55
N PRO A 61 11.96 -4.92 17.85
CA PRO A 61 12.91 -5.24 18.92
C PRO A 61 12.31 -5.27 20.33
N ALA A 62 11.20 -4.58 20.57
CA ALA A 62 10.58 -4.40 21.88
C ALA A 62 9.42 -5.38 22.13
N VAL A 63 8.63 -5.68 21.09
CA VAL A 63 7.39 -6.49 21.22
C VAL A 63 7.53 -7.86 20.54
N GLY A 64 8.55 -8.06 19.71
CA GLY A 64 8.73 -9.27 18.92
C GLY A 64 8.09 -9.14 17.53
N GLN A 65 7.25 -10.10 17.15
CA GLN A 65 6.63 -10.09 15.83
C GLN A 65 5.26 -9.40 15.85
N VAL A 66 5.11 -8.36 15.03
CA VAL A 66 3.83 -7.67 14.87
C VAL A 66 3.24 -8.02 13.51
N TRP A 67 2.16 -8.80 13.51
CA TRP A 67 1.47 -9.22 12.30
C TRP A 67 0.33 -8.27 11.92
N GLN A 68 0.21 -8.03 10.62
CA GLN A 68 -0.84 -7.22 10.02
C GLN A 68 -1.46 -7.96 8.85
N LEU A 69 -2.79 -7.96 8.77
CA LEU A 69 -3.52 -8.52 7.64
C LEU A 69 -3.39 -7.61 6.42
N LEU A 70 -2.77 -8.09 5.34
CA LEU A 70 -2.62 -7.37 4.08
C LEU A 70 -3.81 -7.55 3.14
N GLY A 71 -4.46 -8.70 3.19
CA GLY A 71 -5.59 -9.01 2.32
C GLY A 71 -5.72 -10.51 2.06
N PHE A 72 -6.29 -10.84 0.90
CA PHE A 72 -6.74 -12.22 0.62
C PHE A 72 -6.40 -12.66 -0.79
N ILE A 73 -6.21 -13.97 -0.95
CA ILE A 73 -6.15 -14.69 -2.24
C ILE A 73 -7.17 -15.83 -2.21
N THR A 74 -7.81 -16.12 -3.34
CA THR A 74 -8.81 -17.18 -3.50
C THR A 74 -8.60 -17.91 -4.82
N ASN A 75 -9.37 -18.99 -5.08
CA ASN A 75 -9.31 -19.64 -6.39
C ASN A 75 -9.71 -18.69 -7.54
N ASP A 76 -10.65 -17.77 -7.30
CA ASP A 76 -11.09 -16.78 -8.30
C ASP A 76 -10.10 -15.60 -8.43
N LYS A 77 -9.39 -15.28 -7.34
CA LYS A 77 -8.35 -14.26 -7.30
C LYS A 77 -7.05 -14.86 -6.75
N PRO A 78 -6.31 -15.65 -7.55
CA PRO A 78 -5.20 -16.47 -7.08
C PRO A 78 -3.91 -15.69 -6.82
N SER A 79 -3.89 -14.37 -7.03
CA SER A 79 -2.72 -13.52 -6.83
C SER A 79 -3.10 -12.13 -6.37
N ALA A 80 -2.26 -11.52 -5.52
CA ALA A 80 -2.41 -10.14 -5.06
C ALA A 80 -1.05 -9.47 -4.88
N ILE A 81 -1.02 -8.14 -5.07
CA ILE A 81 0.14 -7.29 -4.84
C ILE A 81 -0.15 -6.40 -3.65
N PHE A 82 0.79 -6.34 -2.72
CA PHE A 82 0.68 -5.58 -1.48
C PHE A 82 1.81 -4.57 -1.38
N LYS A 83 1.46 -3.33 -1.00
CA LYS A 83 2.43 -2.30 -0.66
C LYS A 83 2.80 -2.45 0.82
N ILE A 84 4.10 -2.61 1.07
CA ILE A 84 4.66 -2.72 2.42
C ILE A 84 5.23 -1.37 2.87
N SER A 85 5.75 -0.57 1.93
CA SER A 85 6.31 0.75 2.25
C SER A 85 5.24 1.70 2.80
N GLY A 86 5.49 2.24 4.00
CA GLY A 86 4.57 3.13 4.70
C GLY A 86 3.55 2.42 5.60
N LEU A 87 3.54 1.08 5.63
CA LEU A 87 2.95 0.36 6.77
C LEU A 87 3.84 0.63 7.98
N LYS A 88 3.28 1.25 9.02
CA LYS A 88 3.96 1.39 10.30
C LYS A 88 3.75 0.10 11.08
N ALA A 89 4.71 -0.30 11.91
CA ALA A 89 4.46 -1.23 13.01
C ALA A 89 3.43 -0.55 13.94
N GLY A 90 2.14 -0.73 13.63
CA GLY A 90 1.03 -0.26 14.45
C GLY A 90 0.74 -1.24 15.58
N GLU A 91 -0.36 -1.03 16.30
CA GLU A 91 -0.90 -2.05 17.21
C GLU A 91 -1.15 -3.33 16.41
N GLY A 92 -0.49 -4.43 16.81
CA GLY A 92 -0.60 -5.72 16.14
C GLY A 92 -2.06 -6.15 16.03
N GLY A 93 -2.48 -6.52 14.83
CA GLY A 93 -3.80 -7.10 14.61
C GLY A 93 -3.85 -8.52 15.18
N ALA A 94 -5.05 -9.01 15.50
CA ALA A 94 -5.22 -10.43 15.80
C ALA A 94 -4.72 -11.27 14.61
N HIS A 95 -3.85 -12.25 14.86
CA HIS A 95 -3.25 -13.07 13.82
C HIS A 95 -3.23 -14.56 14.21
N PRO A 96 -3.33 -15.47 13.22
CA PRO A 96 -3.42 -16.91 13.48
C PRO A 96 -2.05 -17.60 13.67
N PHE A 97 -0.95 -16.91 13.37
CA PHE A 97 0.42 -17.41 13.56
C PHE A 97 0.80 -17.16 15.02
N GLY A 98 0.56 -18.10 15.95
CA GLY A 98 0.80 -17.89 17.40
C GLY A 98 2.22 -17.39 17.75
N MET A 99 2.53 -17.13 19.03
CA MET A 99 3.86 -16.68 19.49
C MET A 99 4.95 -17.69 19.09
N MET A 100 5.47 -17.58 17.88
CA MET A 100 6.56 -18.36 17.37
C MET A 100 7.84 -17.75 17.95
N THR A 101 8.39 -18.41 18.96
CA THR A 101 9.76 -18.18 19.44
C THR A 101 10.77 -18.75 18.44
N VAL A 102 10.68 -18.37 17.17
CA VAL A 102 11.80 -18.59 16.25
C VAL A 102 12.78 -17.45 16.55
N PRO A 103 14.03 -17.73 16.97
CA PRO A 103 15.02 -16.69 17.13
C PRO A 103 15.27 -16.09 15.75
N GLN A 104 14.64 -14.95 15.48
CA GLN A 104 14.80 -14.26 14.21
C GLN A 104 15.78 -13.12 14.38
N ALA A 105 16.69 -13.04 13.40
CA ALA A 105 17.55 -11.89 13.28
C ALA A 105 16.68 -10.63 13.09
N PRO A 106 17.05 -9.48 13.68
CA PRO A 106 16.24 -8.26 13.72
C PRO A 106 15.92 -7.63 12.34
N SER A 107 16.37 -8.23 11.23
CA SER A 107 16.18 -7.74 9.84
C SER A 107 15.30 -8.66 8.97
N VAL A 108 14.74 -9.74 9.54
CA VAL A 108 13.92 -10.69 8.77
C VAL A 108 12.43 -10.42 9.02
N ALA A 109 11.74 -9.94 7.99
CA ALA A 109 10.28 -9.88 7.98
C ALA A 109 9.69 -11.22 7.53
N GLN A 110 8.39 -11.40 7.76
CA GLN A 110 7.69 -12.61 7.31
C GLN A 110 6.42 -12.29 6.54
N VAL A 111 6.10 -13.15 5.57
CA VAL A 111 4.79 -13.19 4.91
C VAL A 111 4.12 -14.50 5.27
N GLY A 112 2.94 -14.42 5.87
CA GLY A 112 2.16 -15.56 6.30
C GLY A 112 0.93 -15.74 5.41
N VAL A 113 0.61 -16.97 5.05
CA VAL A 113 -0.66 -17.33 4.40
C VAL A 113 -1.39 -18.34 5.30
N SER A 114 -2.58 -17.95 5.78
CA SER A 114 -3.47 -18.76 6.60
C SER A 114 -4.66 -19.20 5.77
N ILE A 115 -4.91 -20.50 5.67
CA ILE A 115 -6.06 -21.05 4.94
C ILE A 115 -7.30 -20.98 5.85
N GLU A 116 -8.29 -20.20 5.43
CA GLU A 116 -9.47 -19.90 6.25
C GLU A 116 -10.75 -19.97 5.40
N SER A 117 -11.91 -20.10 6.04
CA SER A 117 -13.18 -20.11 5.32
C SER A 117 -13.47 -18.75 4.69
N LEU A 118 -14.08 -18.75 3.51
CA LEU A 118 -14.43 -17.51 2.80
C LEU A 118 -15.36 -16.61 3.65
N ASP A 119 -16.22 -17.20 4.48
CA ASP A 119 -17.10 -16.49 5.41
C ASP A 119 -16.31 -15.71 6.47
N LEU A 120 -15.23 -16.30 7.00
CA LEU A 120 -14.35 -15.63 7.95
C LEU A 120 -13.54 -14.52 7.27
N LEU A 121 -13.02 -14.77 6.06
CA LEU A 121 -12.29 -13.77 5.30
C LEU A 121 -13.14 -12.53 5.01
N ALA A 122 -14.43 -12.73 4.70
CA ALA A 122 -15.37 -11.64 4.43
C ALA A 122 -15.63 -10.73 5.65
N GLN A 123 -15.39 -11.21 6.87
CA GLN A 123 -15.54 -10.45 8.10
C GLN A 123 -14.26 -9.72 8.52
N GLN A 124 -13.12 -10.06 7.91
CA GLN A 124 -11.84 -9.45 8.23
C GLN A 124 -11.62 -8.16 7.45
N THR A 125 -10.99 -7.18 8.10
CA THR A 125 -10.64 -5.89 7.49
C THR A 125 -9.13 -5.80 7.35
N PRO A 126 -8.59 -5.87 6.11
CA PRO A 126 -7.16 -5.66 5.86
C PRO A 126 -6.72 -4.25 6.26
N VAL A 127 -5.44 -4.08 6.60
CA VAL A 127 -4.91 -2.77 6.98
C VAL A 127 -4.97 -1.80 5.79
N SER A 128 -5.40 -0.56 6.05
CA SER A 128 -5.43 0.51 5.07
C SER A 128 -4.05 0.71 4.42
N ASN A 129 -4.01 1.01 3.13
CA ASN A 129 -2.79 1.17 2.30
C ASN A 129 -1.99 -0.10 1.97
N SER A 130 -2.39 -1.28 2.43
CA SER A 130 -1.74 -2.55 2.02
C SER A 130 -2.09 -2.95 0.59
N ALA A 131 -3.31 -2.67 0.13
CA ALA A 131 -3.70 -2.89 -1.27
C ALA A 131 -3.06 -1.83 -2.18
N VAL A 132 -2.40 -2.28 -3.26
CA VAL A 132 -1.86 -1.37 -4.27
C VAL A 132 -3.00 -0.82 -5.14
N SER A 133 -3.57 0.30 -4.73
CA SER A 133 -4.38 1.14 -5.61
C SER A 133 -3.46 2.15 -6.31
N THR A 134 -3.14 1.91 -7.58
CA THR A 134 -2.39 2.87 -8.42
C THR A 134 -3.14 4.21 -8.54
N VAL A 135 -4.48 4.16 -8.46
CA VAL A 135 -5.37 5.33 -8.45
C VAL A 135 -5.15 6.18 -7.20
N ASP A 136 -4.99 5.58 -6.02
CA ASP A 136 -4.85 6.34 -4.76
C ASP A 136 -3.50 7.06 -4.68
N SER A 137 -2.41 6.40 -5.11
CA SER A 137 -1.07 7.02 -5.12
C SER A 137 -0.99 8.17 -6.13
N PHE A 138 -1.58 8.00 -7.32
CA PHE A 138 -1.61 9.04 -8.34
C PHE A 138 -2.49 10.23 -7.92
N THR A 139 -3.65 9.95 -7.32
CA THR A 139 -4.56 10.98 -6.79
C THR A 139 -3.87 11.79 -5.70
N GLN A 140 -3.20 11.13 -4.74
CA GLN A 140 -2.44 11.82 -3.68
C GLN A 140 -1.32 12.70 -4.25
N PHE A 141 -0.52 12.18 -5.20
CA PHE A 141 0.52 12.97 -5.85
C PHE A 141 -0.06 14.23 -6.50
N THR A 142 -1.12 14.07 -7.29
CA THR A 142 -1.69 15.18 -8.04
C THR A 142 -2.37 16.21 -7.11
N GLN A 143 -3.03 15.76 -6.03
CA GLN A 143 -3.55 16.67 -5.01
C GLN A 143 -2.43 17.50 -4.35
N LYS A 144 -1.34 16.84 -3.91
CA LYS A 144 -0.19 17.53 -3.30
C LYS A 144 0.49 18.50 -4.27
N MET A 145 0.59 18.14 -5.55
CA MET A 145 1.16 19.00 -6.59
C MET A 145 0.31 20.27 -6.78
N LEU A 146 -1.02 20.13 -6.87
CA LEU A 146 -1.93 21.26 -7.04
C LEU A 146 -1.88 22.20 -5.84
N GLU A 147 -1.89 21.64 -4.63
CA GLU A 147 -1.79 22.40 -3.37
C GLU A 147 -0.46 23.14 -3.30
N SER A 148 0.65 22.47 -3.64
CA SER A 148 1.98 23.09 -3.68
C SER A 148 2.04 24.28 -4.65
N LEU A 149 1.50 24.13 -5.87
CA LEU A 149 1.47 25.19 -6.87
C LEU A 149 0.60 26.37 -6.42
N TYR A 150 -0.59 26.10 -5.87
CA TYR A 150 -1.50 27.13 -5.39
C TYR A 150 -0.87 27.91 -4.23
N ASN A 151 -0.26 27.23 -3.26
CA ASN A 151 0.40 27.87 -2.13
C ASN A 151 1.59 28.72 -2.58
N PHE A 152 2.42 28.20 -3.49
CA PHE A 152 3.56 28.93 -4.04
C PHE A 152 3.11 30.18 -4.79
N THR A 153 2.16 30.07 -5.72
CA THR A 153 1.70 31.23 -6.50
C THR A 153 0.98 32.27 -5.63
N SER A 154 0.21 31.82 -4.64
CA SER A 154 -0.48 32.69 -3.68
C SER A 154 0.50 33.46 -2.78
N SER A 155 1.70 32.93 -2.51
CA SER A 155 2.69 33.66 -1.71
C SER A 155 3.26 34.90 -2.42
N PHE A 156 3.11 34.99 -3.75
CA PHE A 156 3.47 36.16 -4.55
C PHE A 156 2.26 37.04 -4.88
N ALA A 157 1.09 36.79 -4.28
CA ALA A 157 -0.09 37.60 -4.53
C ALA A 157 0.11 39.01 -3.95
N LEU A 158 0.04 40.00 -4.84
CA LEU A 158 0.19 41.41 -4.51
C LEU A 158 -1.05 42.17 -5.01
N SER A 159 -1.50 43.14 -4.23
CA SER A 159 -2.48 44.11 -4.70
C SER A 159 -1.82 45.18 -5.58
N GLN A 160 -2.59 45.88 -6.43
CA GLN A 160 -2.05 46.91 -7.32
C GLN A 160 -1.29 48.02 -6.57
N SER A 161 -1.68 48.32 -5.32
CA SER A 161 -0.98 49.31 -4.48
C SER A 161 0.37 48.84 -3.95
N GLN A 162 0.65 47.55 -3.99
CA GLN A 162 1.91 46.93 -3.55
C GLN A 162 2.87 46.65 -4.72
N MET A 163 2.42 46.83 -5.96
CA MET A 163 3.22 46.56 -7.15
C MET A 163 4.25 47.67 -7.39
N THR A 164 5.48 47.28 -7.72
CA THR A 164 6.49 48.18 -8.27
C THR A 164 6.37 48.23 -9.79
N PRO A 165 6.53 49.39 -10.45
CA PRO A 165 6.42 49.49 -11.90
C PRO A 165 7.44 48.60 -12.62
N ASN A 166 6.97 47.53 -13.26
CA ASN A 166 7.79 46.63 -14.08
C ASN A 166 7.09 46.38 -15.44
N PRO A 167 7.34 47.21 -16.46
CA PRO A 167 6.61 47.14 -17.74
C PRO A 167 6.92 45.89 -18.57
N SER A 168 7.95 45.11 -18.21
CA SER A 168 8.29 43.84 -18.86
C SER A 168 7.64 42.61 -18.21
N GLU A 169 7.01 42.77 -17.04
CA GLU A 169 6.47 41.65 -16.27
C GLU A 169 4.97 41.44 -16.55
N MET A 170 4.59 40.18 -16.77
CA MET A 170 3.21 39.78 -16.97
C MET A 170 2.62 39.28 -15.66
N TYR A 171 1.46 39.81 -15.27
CA TYR A 171 0.76 39.39 -14.06
C TYR A 171 -0.51 38.60 -14.40
N VAL A 172 -0.73 37.51 -13.69
CA VAL A 172 -1.97 36.73 -13.76
C VAL A 172 -2.83 37.09 -12.54
N PRO A 173 -4.12 37.45 -12.71
CA PRO A 173 -5.00 37.71 -11.57
C PRO A 173 -5.08 36.49 -10.65
N ALA A 174 -4.93 36.69 -9.33
CA ALA A 174 -5.02 35.62 -8.35
C ALA A 174 -6.35 34.84 -8.45
N SER A 175 -7.45 35.52 -8.81
CA SER A 175 -8.76 34.91 -9.04
C SER A 175 -8.76 33.91 -10.21
N SER A 176 -7.93 34.10 -11.23
CA SER A 176 -7.78 33.15 -12.34
C SER A 176 -7.10 31.86 -11.88
N ILE A 177 -6.07 31.97 -11.04
CA ILE A 177 -5.37 30.81 -10.46
C ILE A 177 -6.29 30.04 -9.50
N LEU A 178 -7.03 30.74 -8.62
CA LEU A 178 -8.01 30.11 -7.73
C LEU A 178 -9.09 29.34 -8.51
N LYS A 179 -9.70 29.97 -9.52
CA LYS A 179 -10.70 29.31 -10.37
C LYS A 179 -10.12 28.10 -11.11
N TRP A 180 -8.88 28.18 -11.58
CA TRP A 180 -8.22 27.05 -12.21
C TRP A 180 -8.04 25.89 -11.22
N TYR A 181 -7.54 26.18 -10.01
CA TYR A 181 -7.32 25.20 -8.94
C TYR A 181 -8.62 24.47 -8.56
N GLU A 182 -9.69 25.21 -8.27
CA GLU A 182 -11.00 24.65 -7.93
C GLU A 182 -11.56 23.78 -9.06
N ASN A 183 -11.44 24.23 -10.31
CA ASN A 183 -11.89 23.46 -11.46
C ASN A 183 -11.10 22.17 -11.65
N PHE A 184 -9.78 22.22 -11.47
CA PHE A 184 -8.92 21.05 -11.59
C PHE A 184 -9.26 20.02 -10.50
N GLN A 185 -9.37 20.46 -9.24
CA GLN A 185 -9.76 19.58 -8.13
C GLN A 185 -11.12 18.91 -8.37
N ARG A 186 -12.11 19.68 -8.83
CA ARG A 186 -13.45 19.15 -9.15
C ARG A 186 -13.39 18.09 -10.25
N ARG A 187 -12.64 18.33 -11.33
CA ARG A 187 -12.48 17.35 -12.42
C ARG A 187 -11.75 16.09 -11.95
N MET A 188 -10.75 16.24 -11.08
CA MET A 188 -10.03 15.10 -10.51
C MET A 188 -10.93 14.22 -9.64
N MET A 189 -11.78 14.82 -8.78
CA MET A 189 -12.72 14.06 -7.96
C MET A 189 -13.71 13.24 -8.80
N GLN A 190 -14.09 13.75 -9.98
CA GLN A 190 -15.01 13.06 -10.89
C GLN A 190 -14.30 11.98 -11.73
N ASN A 191 -13.08 12.27 -12.20
CA ASN A 191 -12.29 11.33 -12.98
C ASN A 191 -10.79 11.59 -12.74
N PRO A 192 -10.09 10.75 -11.95
CA PRO A 192 -8.67 10.91 -11.67
C PRO A 192 -7.74 10.94 -12.90
N ASN A 193 -8.19 10.42 -14.06
CA ASN A 193 -7.42 10.36 -15.30
C ASN A 193 -7.84 11.40 -16.36
N PHE A 194 -8.67 12.40 -16.02
CA PHE A 194 -9.22 13.35 -17.02
C PHE A 194 -8.17 14.09 -17.87
N TRP A 195 -6.96 14.25 -17.35
CA TRP A 195 -5.85 15.01 -17.95
C TRP A 195 -4.95 14.18 -18.87
N LYS A 196 -5.14 12.85 -18.95
CA LYS A 196 -4.35 11.93 -19.80
C LYS A 196 -4.84 11.85 -21.25
N THR A 197 -5.81 12.69 -21.63
CA THR A 197 -6.45 12.70 -22.95
C THR A 197 -6.08 13.97 -23.68
#